data_AF-A0A261R6Z2-F1
#
_entry.id   AF-A0A261R6Z2-F1
#
_cell.length_a   1.000
_cell.length_b   1.000
_cell.length_c   1.000
_cell.angle_alpha   90.00
_cell.angle_beta   90.00
_cell.angle_gamma   90.00
#
_symmetry.space_group_name_H-M   'P 1'
#
loop_
_entity.id
_entity.type
_entity.pdbx_description
1 polymer ?
#
loop_
_entity_poly.entity_id
_entity_poly.type
_entity_poly.pdbx_seq_one_letter_code
_entity_poly.pdbx_strand_id
1 'polypeptide(L)'
;MGTSTGGDADGYVVLTSRPGVYRSEPPAEAGIAETYDYLFYGKPKAVFQIVSLIAGGRVRIVEDAPPHTVNLVPMRIMERYASLDDARTAIRQLANFGTLQATLVRR
;
A
#
# COMPACT_ATOMS: atom_id res chain seq x y z
N MET A 1 -3.79 25.63 14.11
CA MET A 1 -4.48 25.24 12.86
C MET A 1 -3.84 23.94 12.39
N GLY A 2 -4.37 22.80 12.85
CA GLY A 2 -3.84 21.47 12.54
C GLY A 2 -5.02 20.59 12.17
N THR A 3 -5.21 20.35 10.88
CA THR A 3 -6.20 19.42 10.36
C THR A 3 -5.66 18.00 10.52
N SER A 4 -6.16 17.26 11.50
CA SER A 4 -5.97 15.81 11.58
C SER A 4 -7.32 15.12 11.70
N THR A 5 -8.09 15.16 10.60
CA THR A 5 -9.24 14.27 10.41
C THR A 5 -8.69 12.90 9.99
N GLY A 6 -8.03 12.21 10.91
CA GLY A 6 -7.72 10.79 10.80
C GLY A 6 -8.76 10.04 11.60
N GLY A 7 -9.99 9.97 11.07
CA GLY A 7 -11.10 9.32 11.75
C GLY A 7 -10.81 7.83 11.94
N ASP A 8 -10.85 7.40 13.20
CA ASP A 8 -11.10 6.05 13.74
C ASP A 8 -11.15 4.90 12.72
N ALA A 9 -10.05 4.66 12.00
CA ALA A 9 -9.85 3.40 11.32
C ALA A 9 -9.33 2.42 12.37
N ASP A 10 -9.87 1.21 12.43
CA ASP A 10 -9.39 0.10 13.29
C ASP A 10 -7.94 -0.34 12.96
N GLY A 11 -7.26 0.40 12.11
CA GLY A 11 -5.88 0.24 11.66
C GLY A 11 -5.72 0.61 10.20
N TYR A 12 -4.51 0.43 9.71
CA TYR A 12 -4.13 0.63 8.31
C TYR A 12 -3.46 -0.64 7.79
N VAL A 13 -3.55 -0.86 6.48
CA VAL A 13 -2.73 -1.86 5.78
C VAL A 13 -2.00 -1.18 4.63
N VAL A 14 -0.84 -1.72 4.28
CA VAL A 14 -0.08 -1.27 3.12
C VAL A 14 -0.32 -2.23 1.98
N LEU A 15 -0.88 -1.72 0.89
CA LEU A 15 -1.02 -2.45 -0.37
C LEU A 15 0.18 -2.12 -1.25
N THR A 16 0.67 -3.12 -1.97
CA THR A 16 1.75 -2.94 -2.94
C THR A 16 1.23 -3.31 -4.32
N SER A 17 1.57 -2.53 -5.33
CA SER A 17 1.36 -2.85 -6.74
C SER A 17 2.70 -2.81 -7.45
N ARG A 18 2.95 -3.75 -8.37
CA ARG A 18 4.16 -3.78 -9.20
C ARG A 18 3.74 -3.64 -10.66
N PRO A 19 3.89 -2.45 -11.27
CA PRO A 19 3.47 -2.21 -12.65
C PRO A 19 4.01 -3.25 -13.62
N GLY A 20 3.12 -3.86 -14.41
CA GLY A 20 3.47 -4.90 -15.38
C GLY A 20 3.59 -6.31 -14.78
N VAL A 21 3.38 -6.46 -13.47
CA VAL A 21 3.32 -7.76 -12.79
C VAL A 21 1.95 -7.96 -12.17
N TYR A 22 1.54 -7.05 -11.28
CA TYR A 22 0.21 -7.06 -10.67
C TYR A 22 -0.14 -5.71 -10.06
N ARG A 23 -1.43 -5.50 -9.85
CA ARG A 23 -1.96 -4.39 -9.05
C ARG A 23 -2.84 -4.89 -7.91
N SER A 24 -2.75 -4.22 -6.78
CA SER A 24 -3.65 -4.41 -5.64
C SER A 24 -4.73 -3.34 -5.68
N GLU A 25 -5.99 -3.76 -5.68
CA GLU A 25 -7.16 -2.89 -5.66
C GLU A 25 -7.84 -3.05 -4.29
N PRO A 26 -7.86 -2.01 -3.43
CA PRO A 26 -8.60 -2.04 -2.19
C PRO A 26 -10.11 -2.19 -2.47
N PRO A 27 -10.90 -2.73 -1.52
CA PRO A 27 -12.35 -2.71 -1.65
C PRO A 27 -12.85 -1.25 -1.69
N ALA A 28 -13.95 -0.99 -2.39
CA ALA A 28 -14.39 0.38 -2.71
C ALA A 28 -14.69 1.22 -1.46
N GLU A 29 -15.02 0.56 -0.35
CA GLU A 29 -15.31 1.20 0.93
C GLU A 29 -14.02 1.61 1.68
N ALA A 30 -12.87 1.00 1.34
CA ALA A 30 -11.60 1.28 2.01
C ALA A 30 -10.99 2.58 1.50
N GLY A 31 -10.98 3.58 2.38
CA GLY A 31 -10.33 4.86 2.12
C GLY A 31 -8.82 4.67 1.91
N ILE A 32 -8.32 5.16 0.77
CA ILE A 32 -6.87 5.27 0.54
C ILE A 32 -6.41 6.55 1.25
N ALA A 33 -5.63 6.40 2.31
CA ALA A 33 -5.07 7.51 3.06
C ALA A 33 -3.93 8.17 2.27
N GLU A 34 -3.02 7.37 1.71
CA GLU A 34 -1.83 7.84 1.00
C GLU A 34 -1.41 6.91 -0.14
N THR A 35 -0.74 7.46 -1.14
CA THR A 35 -0.12 6.71 -2.23
C THR A 35 1.32 7.18 -2.43
N TYR A 36 2.22 6.23 -2.64
CA TYR A 36 3.65 6.46 -2.84
C TYR A 36 4.17 5.69 -4.04
N ASP A 37 4.93 6.36 -4.89
CA ASP A 37 5.72 5.72 -5.94
C ASP A 37 7.09 5.33 -5.37
N TYR A 38 7.42 4.05 -5.49
CA TYR A 38 8.73 3.51 -5.15
C TYR A 38 9.62 3.50 -6.40
N LEU A 39 10.63 4.38 -6.38
CA LEU A 39 11.60 4.52 -7.45
C LEU A 39 12.89 3.80 -7.07
N PHE A 40 13.35 2.90 -7.93
CA PHE A 40 14.66 2.26 -7.82
C PHE A 40 15.56 2.77 -8.94
N TYR A 41 16.64 3.48 -8.60
CA TYR A 41 17.48 4.22 -9.55
C TYR A 41 16.64 5.14 -10.47
N GLY A 42 15.67 5.86 -9.89
CA GLY A 42 14.79 6.79 -10.61
C GLY A 42 13.69 6.12 -11.45
N LYS A 43 13.62 4.79 -11.51
CA LYS A 43 12.58 4.07 -12.26
C LYS A 43 11.49 3.55 -11.32
N PRO A 44 10.19 3.78 -11.61
CA PRO A 44 9.11 3.24 -10.79
C PRO A 44 9.14 1.72 -10.81
N LYS A 45 9.20 1.12 -9.64
CA LYS A 45 9.23 -0.34 -9.44
C LYS A 45 8.00 -0.85 -8.72
N ALA A 46 7.43 -0.04 -7.84
CA ALA A 46 6.22 -0.36 -7.14
C ALA A 46 5.43 0.90 -6.80
N VAL A 47 4.16 0.72 -6.51
CA VAL A 47 3.28 1.72 -5.91
C VAL A 47 2.83 1.15 -4.57
N PHE A 48 2.99 1.93 -3.50
CA PHE A 48 2.48 1.60 -2.18
C PHE A 48 1.25 2.45 -1.89
N GLN A 49 0.18 1.85 -1.39
CA GLN A 49 -1.00 2.55 -0.92
C GLN A 49 -1.25 2.21 0.54
N ILE A 50 -1.38 3.22 1.38
CA ILE A 50 -1.82 3.04 2.77
C ILE A 50 -3.33 3.20 2.77
N VAL A 51 -4.04 2.16 3.19
CA VAL A 51 -5.51 2.13 3.17
C VAL A 51 -6.05 1.81 4.55
N SER A 52 -7.20 2.40 4.88
CA SER A 52 -7.92 2.10 6.11
C SER A 52 -8.35 0.64 6.13
N LEU A 53 -8.16 -0.01 7.29
CA LEU A 53 -8.60 -1.39 7.49
C LEU A 53 -10.13 -1.44 7.56
N ILE A 54 -10.74 -2.39 6.84
CA ILE A 54 -12.17 -2.68 6.92
C ILE A 54 -12.37 -4.12 7.38
N ALA A 55 -13.20 -4.28 8.42
CA ALA A 55 -13.60 -5.59 8.90
C ALA A 55 -14.30 -6.39 7.78
N GLY A 56 -13.79 -7.60 7.50
CA GLY A 56 -14.31 -8.43 6.41
C GLY A 56 -13.92 -7.99 5.00
N GLY A 57 -13.18 -6.88 4.85
CA GLY A 57 -12.70 -6.38 3.58
C GLY A 57 -11.76 -7.37 2.86
N ARG A 58 -11.80 -7.35 1.53
CA ARG A 58 -10.93 -8.15 0.66
C ARG A 58 -10.27 -7.26 -0.38
N VAL A 59 -8.96 -7.41 -0.52
CA VAL A 59 -8.18 -6.74 -1.56
C VAL A 59 -8.15 -7.65 -2.78
N ARG A 60 -8.39 -7.07 -3.95
CA ARG A 60 -8.23 -7.78 -5.22
C ARG A 60 -6.79 -7.63 -5.68
N ILE A 61 -6.09 -8.73 -5.90
CA ILE A 61 -4.78 -8.73 -6.55
C ILE A 61 -5.00 -9.21 -7.98
N VAL A 62 -4.75 -8.33 -8.95
CA VAL A 62 -4.95 -8.59 -10.37
C VAL A 62 -3.59 -8.68 -11.05
N GLU A 63 -3.29 -9.83 -11.66
CA GLU A 63 -2.06 -10.00 -12.45
C GLU A 63 -2.15 -9.20 -13.76
N ASP A 64 -1.13 -8.41 -14.05
CA ASP A 64 -1.04 -7.67 -15.31
C ASP A 64 -0.49 -8.57 -16.44
N ALA A 65 0.25 -9.64 -16.09
CA ALA A 65 0.76 -10.62 -17.04
C ALA A 65 -0.20 -11.82 -17.18
N PRO A 66 -0.24 -12.49 -18.35
CA PRO A 66 -0.99 -13.74 -18.51
C PRO A 66 -0.61 -14.76 -17.44
N PRO A 67 -1.57 -15.47 -16.83
CA PRO A 67 -2.96 -15.63 -17.27
C PRO A 67 -3.96 -14.58 -16.76
N HIS A 68 -3.51 -13.46 -16.19
CA HIS A 68 -4.36 -12.39 -15.64
C HIS A 68 -5.26 -12.86 -14.48
N THR A 69 -4.70 -13.67 -13.59
CA THR A 69 -5.45 -14.18 -12.44
C THR A 69 -5.90 -13.04 -11.54
N VAL A 70 -7.11 -13.17 -10.99
CA VAL A 70 -7.60 -12.30 -9.92
C VAL A 70 -7.69 -13.11 -8.64
N ASN A 71 -6.97 -12.68 -7.60
CA ASN A 71 -7.04 -13.27 -6.27
C ASN A 71 -7.73 -12.31 -5.30
N LEU A 72 -8.55 -12.84 -4.39
CA LEU A 72 -9.23 -12.08 -3.34
C LEU A 72 -8.58 -12.38 -1.99
N VAL A 73 -7.78 -11.44 -1.50
CA VAL A 73 -7.03 -11.60 -0.25
C VAL A 73 -7.75 -10.91 0.89
N PRO A 74 -8.14 -11.62 1.98
CA PRO A 74 -8.75 -10.99 3.14
C PRO A 74 -7.81 -10.01 3.84
N MET A 75 -8.28 -8.80 4.16
CA MET A 75 -7.45 -7.81 4.87
C MET A 75 -7.01 -8.28 6.26
N ARG A 76 -7.77 -9.20 6.90
CA ARG A 76 -7.43 -9.78 8.21
C ARG A 76 -6.10 -10.57 8.25
N ILE A 77 -5.59 -11.02 7.10
CA ILE A 77 -4.31 -11.74 7.02
C ILE A 77 -3.16 -10.85 6.57
N MET A 78 -3.45 -9.61 6.20
CA MET A 78 -2.43 -8.62 5.84
C MET A 78 -1.78 -8.08 7.10
N GLU A 79 -0.58 -7.54 6.95
CA GLU A 79 0.08 -6.84 8.04
C GLU A 79 -0.68 -5.55 8.36
N ARG A 80 -0.92 -5.32 9.66
CA ARG A 80 -1.77 -4.25 10.18
C ARG A 80 -0.92 -3.27 10.96
N TYR A 81 -1.17 -1.99 10.73
CA TYR A 81 -0.53 -0.89 11.41
C TYR A 81 -1.55 -0.15 12.25
N ALA A 82 -1.22 0.14 13.51
CA ALA A 82 -2.14 0.82 14.42
C ALA A 82 -2.36 2.28 14.02
N SER A 83 -1.35 2.91 13.41
CA SER A 83 -1.43 4.30 12.94
C SER A 83 -0.92 4.46 11.51
N LEU A 84 -1.30 5.60 10.91
CA LEU A 84 -0.78 6.01 9.60
C LEU A 84 0.75 6.22 9.65
N ASP A 85 1.28 6.72 10.77
CA ASP A 85 2.72 6.94 10.95
C ASP A 85 3.52 5.62 11.06
N ASP A 86 2.94 4.58 11.66
CA ASP A 86 3.54 3.25 11.68
C ASP A 86 3.64 2.68 10.25
N ALA A 87 2.55 2.78 9.48
CA ALA A 87 2.52 2.35 8.08
C ALA A 87 3.53 3.11 7.21
N ARG A 88 3.62 4.45 7.38
CA ARG A 88 4.64 5.28 6.72
C ARG A 88 6.06 4.87 7.09
N THR A 89 6.29 4.50 8.34
CA THR A 89 7.61 4.09 8.82
C THR A 89 8.00 2.75 8.21
N ALA A 90 7.07 1.79 8.15
CA ALA A 90 7.28 0.50 7.50
C ALA A 90 7.68 0.64 6.02
N ILE A 91 6.93 1.44 5.23
CA ILE A 91 7.29 1.66 3.81
C ILE A 91 8.65 2.36 3.66
N ARG A 92 8.98 3.32 4.54
CA ARG A 92 10.28 4.00 4.51
C ARG A 92 11.44 3.06 4.80
N GLN A 93 11.26 2.11 5.72
CA GLN A 93 12.26 1.08 6.01
C GLN A 93 12.48 0.14 4.81
N LEU A 94 11.41 -0.22 4.08
CA LEU A 94 11.54 -0.99 2.83
C LEU A 94 12.34 -0.24 1.76
N ALA A 95 12.22 1.10 1.72
CA ALA A 95 12.96 1.91 0.76
C ALA A 95 14.43 2.15 1.13
N ASN A 96 14.81 1.97 2.40
CA ASN A 96 16.16 2.26 2.89
C ASN A 96 17.07 1.02 3.01
N PHE A 97 16.74 -0.08 2.33
CA PHE A 97 17.51 -1.33 2.44
C PHE A 97 18.88 -1.24 1.73
N GLY A 98 19.90 -0.73 2.44
CA GLY A 98 21.32 -0.82 2.08
C GLY A 98 21.89 0.37 1.28
N THR A 99 22.86 0.09 0.39
CA THR A 99 23.54 1.07 -0.49
C THR A 99 22.77 1.40 -1.77
N LEU A 100 21.55 0.89 -1.90
CA LEU A 100 20.74 1.00 -3.10
C LEU A 100 20.02 2.35 -3.13
N GLN A 101 20.09 3.05 -4.26
CA GLN A 101 19.38 4.32 -4.48
C GLN A 101 17.89 4.04 -4.71
N ALA A 102 17.14 4.02 -3.61
CA ALA A 102 15.71 3.85 -3.60
C ALA A 102 15.03 5.07 -2.96
N THR A 103 13.95 5.55 -3.58
CA THR A 103 13.26 6.77 -3.15
C THR A 103 11.76 6.52 -3.15
N LEU A 104 11.07 7.04 -2.13
CA LEU A 104 9.62 7.09 -2.06
C LEU A 104 9.15 8.50 -2.39
N VAL A 105 8.28 8.63 -3.38
CA VAL A 105 7.66 9.90 -3.78
C VAL A 105 6.18 9.83 -3.45
N ARG A 106 5.67 10.76 -2.63
CA ARG A 106 4.24 10.85 -2.33
C ARG A 106 3.50 11.43 -3.52
N ARG A 107 2.39 10.80 -3.90
CA ARG A 107 1.50 11.25 -4.98
C ARG A 107 0.34 12.09 -4.45
#